data_AF-M1C9X3-F1
#
_entry.id   AF-M1C9X3-F1
#
_cell.length_a   1.000
_cell.length_b   1.000
_cell.length_c   1.000
_cell.angle_alpha   90.00
_cell.angle_beta   90.00
_cell.angle_gamma   90.00
#
_symmetry.space_group_name_H-M   'P 1'
#
loop_
_entity.id
_entity.type
_entity.pdbx_description
1 polymer ?
#
loop_
_entity_poly.entity_id
_entity_poly.type
_entity_poly.pdbx_seq_one_letter_code
_entity_poly.pdbx_strand_id
1 'polypeptide(L)'
;MEGSESEKVFDSLNLNPQLFINEALNCVDDLVDDAFDFFHQEAAKLLKTEGTDRSEDLKKGVTNIKNLIQLALDKRLSMWEKYSLHHCFTVPQGFSLPKADGPSSDSSLDTNGIENQEIDSKLDFLRNKLSQVGKESADLNRELQALERQSMLSGRSATSLTEALELYQQQSVNEKFEELVRTASDFHTKLETLTTKMMDNTEHPRAKKSRISNGELYRMNNDKGLLSVTMEELQELVDDIKTLRD
;
A
#
# COMPACT_ATOMS: atom_id res chain seq x y z
N MET A 1 -47.54 20.62 -6.75
CA MET A 1 -47.14 21.80 -5.95
C MET A 1 -46.61 22.77 -6.99
N GLU A 2 -47.35 23.83 -7.32
CA GLU A 2 -46.87 24.81 -8.30
C GLU A 2 -45.71 25.58 -7.68
N GLY A 3 -44.55 25.52 -8.33
CA GLY A 3 -43.39 26.33 -7.99
C GLY A 3 -43.72 27.81 -8.05
N SER A 4 -42.98 28.62 -7.29
CA SER A 4 -43.20 30.08 -7.22
C SER A 4 -43.04 30.74 -8.60
N GLU A 5 -43.60 31.94 -8.81
CA GLU A 5 -43.38 32.70 -10.05
C GLU A 5 -41.89 32.93 -10.34
N SER A 6 -41.09 33.07 -9.28
CA SER A 6 -39.65 33.21 -9.35
C SER A 6 -38.96 31.94 -9.86
N GLU A 7 -39.41 30.78 -9.39
CA GLU A 7 -38.87 29.46 -9.78
C GLU A 7 -39.03 29.23 -11.29
N LYS A 8 -40.21 29.55 -11.84
CA LYS A 8 -40.47 29.46 -13.29
C LYS A 8 -39.52 30.34 -14.12
N VAL A 9 -39.18 31.52 -13.60
CA VAL A 9 -38.24 32.44 -14.26
C VAL A 9 -36.81 31.86 -14.24
N PHE A 10 -36.34 31.35 -13.11
CA PHE A 10 -35.00 30.76 -13.02
C PHE A 10 -34.90 29.45 -13.83
N ASP A 11 -35.92 28.61 -13.82
CA ASP A 11 -35.98 27.38 -14.61
C ASP A 11 -35.88 27.67 -16.12
N SER A 12 -36.55 28.73 -16.60
CA SER A 12 -36.47 29.14 -18.00
C SER A 12 -35.07 29.62 -18.43
N LEU A 13 -34.26 30.08 -17.46
CA LEU A 13 -32.86 30.44 -17.65
C LEU A 13 -31.91 29.27 -17.38
N ASN A 14 -32.44 28.08 -17.08
CA ASN A 14 -31.70 26.91 -16.66
C ASN A 14 -30.79 27.19 -15.44
N LEU A 15 -31.29 28.03 -14.51
CA LEU A 15 -30.62 28.40 -13.28
C LEU A 15 -31.30 27.72 -12.10
N ASN A 16 -30.50 27.11 -11.23
CA ASN A 16 -30.98 26.57 -9.96
C ASN A 16 -30.33 27.32 -8.80
N PRO A 17 -31.07 28.25 -8.16
CA PRO A 17 -30.59 29.00 -7.00
C PRO A 17 -30.10 28.13 -5.83
N GLN A 18 -30.79 27.03 -5.55
CA GLN A 18 -30.40 26.12 -4.46
C GLN A 18 -29.07 25.44 -4.77
N LEU A 19 -28.85 25.03 -6.02
CA LEU A 19 -27.59 24.43 -6.45
C LEU A 19 -26.41 25.40 -6.26
N PHE A 20 -26.59 26.67 -6.66
CA PHE A 20 -25.59 27.70 -6.45
C PHE A 20 -25.28 27.93 -4.96
N ILE A 21 -26.31 28.01 -4.12
CA ILE A 21 -26.13 28.18 -2.67
C ILE A 21 -25.38 26.99 -2.08
N ASN A 22 -25.77 25.76 -2.42
CA ASN A 22 -25.11 24.55 -1.93
C ASN A 22 -23.62 24.54 -2.32
N GLU A 23 -23.28 24.93 -3.56
CA GLU A 23 -21.89 25.01 -4.00
C GLU A 23 -21.09 26.04 -3.18
N ALA A 24 -21.69 27.20 -2.90
CA ALA A 24 -21.05 28.21 -2.06
C ALA A 24 -20.84 27.72 -0.61
N LEU A 25 -21.82 26.99 -0.05
CA LEU A 25 -21.70 26.40 1.28
C LEU A 25 -20.58 25.35 1.33
N ASN A 26 -20.56 24.42 0.37
CA ASN A 26 -19.52 23.38 0.26
C ASN A 26 -18.12 24.01 0.12
N CYS A 27 -17.98 25.06 -0.69
CA CYS A 27 -16.71 25.78 -0.86
C CYS A 27 -16.22 26.40 0.46
N VAL A 28 -17.13 26.91 1.30
CA VAL A 28 -16.74 27.42 2.62
C VAL A 28 -16.31 26.28 3.55
N ASP A 29 -17.02 25.15 3.53
CA ASP A 29 -16.67 23.99 4.35
C ASP A 29 -15.30 23.41 3.96
N ASP A 30 -15.04 23.23 2.66
CA ASP A 30 -13.76 22.77 2.12
C ASP A 30 -12.62 23.73 2.54
N LEU A 31 -12.84 25.05 2.44
CA LEU A 31 -11.85 26.05 2.83
C LEU A 31 -11.55 26.00 4.34
N VAL A 32 -12.57 25.80 5.18
CA VAL A 32 -12.39 25.67 6.63
C VAL A 32 -11.59 24.42 6.95
N ASP A 33 -11.94 23.30 6.32
CA ASP A 33 -11.24 22.03 6.49
C ASP A 33 -9.76 22.14 6.12
N ASP A 34 -9.46 22.64 4.92
CA ASP A 34 -8.11 22.82 4.42
C ASP A 34 -7.29 23.78 5.31
N ALA A 35 -7.90 24.88 5.75
CA ALA A 35 -7.22 25.84 6.62
C ALA A 35 -6.84 25.22 7.96
N PHE A 36 -7.73 24.43 8.56
CA PHE A 36 -7.46 23.79 9.85
C PHE A 36 -6.47 22.63 9.74
N ASP A 37 -6.47 21.90 8.64
CA ASP A 37 -5.44 20.90 8.35
C ASP A 37 -4.06 21.56 8.20
N PHE A 38 -3.99 22.69 7.49
CA PHE A 38 -2.76 23.49 7.40
C PHE A 38 -2.30 23.99 8.79
N PHE A 39 -3.20 24.56 9.59
CA PHE A 39 -2.85 25.04 10.93
C PHE A 39 -2.39 23.92 11.85
N HIS A 40 -3.00 22.73 11.75
CA HIS A 40 -2.57 21.57 12.51
C HIS A 40 -1.13 21.17 12.16
N GLN A 41 -0.83 21.06 10.86
CA GLN A 41 0.50 20.69 10.37
C GLN A 41 1.56 21.72 10.79
N GLU A 42 1.27 23.01 10.60
CA GLU A 42 2.22 24.08 10.92
C GLU A 42 2.44 24.19 12.44
N ALA A 43 1.39 24.05 13.25
CA ALA A 43 1.52 24.03 14.71
C ALA A 43 2.33 22.83 15.19
N ALA A 44 2.11 21.64 14.62
CA ALA A 44 2.85 20.43 14.99
C ALA A 44 4.35 20.59 14.72
N LYS A 45 4.70 21.19 13.58
CA LYS A 45 6.08 21.49 13.18
C LYS A 45 6.73 22.52 14.10
N LEU A 46 6.04 23.63 14.40
CA LEU A 46 6.57 24.71 15.25
C LEU A 46 6.77 24.23 16.70
N LEU A 47 5.86 23.43 17.21
CA LEU A 47 5.87 22.94 18.58
C LEU A 47 6.67 21.63 18.75
N LYS A 48 7.13 21.02 17.65
CA LYS A 48 7.86 19.74 17.61
C LYS A 48 7.15 18.65 18.41
N THR A 49 5.84 18.51 18.18
CA THR A 49 4.99 17.59 18.94
C THR A 49 5.03 16.16 18.42
N GLU A 50 5.66 15.90 17.28
CA GLU A 50 5.77 14.57 16.66
C GLU A 50 6.33 13.52 17.62
N GLY A 51 5.62 12.38 17.75
CA GLY A 51 6.04 11.26 18.60
C GLY A 51 5.88 11.47 20.12
N THR A 52 5.18 12.54 20.55
CA THR A 52 4.92 12.82 21.97
C THR A 52 3.42 12.87 22.27
N ASP A 53 3.04 12.66 23.54
CA ASP A 53 1.65 12.78 24.02
C ASP A 53 1.04 14.17 23.70
N ARG A 54 1.89 15.19 23.50
CA ARG A 54 1.47 16.56 23.13
C ARG A 54 0.88 16.64 21.72
N SER A 55 1.13 15.66 20.86
CA SER A 55 0.53 15.59 19.52
C SER A 55 -0.98 15.41 19.59
N GLU A 56 -1.44 14.53 20.49
CA GLU A 56 -2.88 14.28 20.69
C GLU A 56 -3.57 15.49 21.31
N ASP A 57 -2.95 16.13 22.30
CA ASP A 57 -3.45 17.36 22.91
C ASP A 57 -3.58 18.50 21.89
N LEU A 58 -2.58 18.65 21.01
CA LEU A 58 -2.61 19.64 19.94
C LEU A 58 -3.75 19.34 18.95
N LYS A 59 -3.87 18.09 18.49
CA LYS A 59 -4.95 17.67 17.59
C LYS A 59 -6.31 17.98 18.19
N LYS A 60 -6.52 17.60 19.46
CA LYS A 60 -7.77 17.87 20.18
C LYS A 60 -8.05 19.37 20.31
N GLY A 61 -7.03 20.17 20.62
CA GLY A 61 -7.14 21.62 20.69
C GLY A 61 -7.57 22.25 19.36
N VAL A 62 -6.90 21.87 18.27
CA VAL A 62 -7.23 22.35 16.92
C VAL A 62 -8.65 21.93 16.52
N THR A 63 -9.03 20.67 16.75
CA THR A 63 -10.39 20.18 16.48
C THR A 63 -11.45 20.95 17.28
N ASN A 64 -11.20 21.28 18.56
CA ASN A 64 -12.13 22.05 19.35
C ASN A 64 -12.35 23.46 18.78
N ILE A 65 -11.28 24.13 18.35
CA ILE A 65 -11.38 25.46 17.73
C ILE A 65 -12.13 25.36 16.39
N LYS A 66 -11.79 24.37 15.55
CA LYS A 66 -12.50 24.09 14.29
C LYS A 66 -13.99 23.94 14.53
N ASN A 67 -14.40 23.10 15.48
CA ASN A 67 -15.81 22.87 15.79
C ASN A 67 -16.54 24.14 16.27
N LEU A 68 -15.88 24.99 17.05
CA LEU A 68 -16.45 26.27 17.48
C LEU A 68 -16.68 27.22 16.31
N ILE A 69 -15.72 27.29 15.39
CA ILE A 69 -15.83 28.12 14.19
C ILE A 69 -16.90 27.56 13.26
N GLN A 70 -16.91 26.25 13.01
CA GLN A 70 -17.90 25.58 12.19
C GLN A 70 -19.32 25.86 12.69
N LEU A 71 -19.57 25.67 13.99
CA LEU A 71 -20.88 25.93 14.58
C LEU A 71 -21.35 27.39 14.41
N ALA A 72 -20.40 28.34 14.48
CA ALA A 72 -20.70 29.75 14.24
C ALA A 72 -20.96 30.05 12.75
N LEU A 73 -20.22 29.41 11.85
CA LEU A 73 -20.39 29.52 10.40
C LEU A 73 -21.71 28.90 9.96
N ASP A 74 -22.01 27.65 10.35
CA ASP A 74 -23.27 26.95 10.04
C ASP A 74 -24.49 27.81 10.37
N LYS A 75 -24.48 28.43 11.56
CA LYS A 75 -25.57 29.32 11.98
C LYS A 75 -25.71 30.53 11.07
N ARG A 76 -24.60 31.19 10.71
CA ARG A 76 -24.61 32.38 9.87
C ARG A 76 -24.97 32.04 8.43
N LEU A 77 -24.40 30.96 7.90
CA LEU A 77 -24.64 30.49 6.54
C LEU A 77 -26.07 29.99 6.36
N SER A 78 -26.67 29.34 7.35
CA SER A 78 -28.09 28.99 7.32
C SER A 78 -29.00 30.23 7.25
N MET A 79 -28.66 31.31 7.95
CA MET A 79 -29.39 32.58 7.82
C MET A 79 -29.16 33.23 6.45
N TRP A 80 -27.93 33.17 5.94
CA TRP A 80 -27.57 33.70 4.62
C TRP A 80 -28.27 32.95 3.48
N GLU A 81 -28.36 31.62 3.55
CA GLU A 81 -29.11 30.79 2.59
C GLU A 81 -30.58 31.23 2.54
N LYS A 82 -31.24 31.30 3.71
CA LYS A 82 -32.63 31.74 3.80
C LYS A 82 -32.83 33.13 3.24
N TYR A 83 -31.94 34.06 3.58
CA TYR A 83 -31.98 35.42 3.04
C TYR A 83 -31.83 35.42 1.52
N SER A 84 -30.89 34.64 0.99
CA SER A 84 -30.62 34.57 -0.44
C SER A 84 -31.80 34.02 -1.22
N LEU A 85 -32.41 32.93 -0.76
CA LEU A 85 -33.60 32.36 -1.39
C LEU A 85 -34.79 33.33 -1.32
N HIS A 86 -34.96 34.01 -0.20
CA HIS A 86 -36.13 34.88 0.01
C HIS A 86 -36.01 36.27 -0.64
N HIS A 87 -34.80 36.76 -0.87
CA HIS A 87 -34.59 38.14 -1.33
C HIS A 87 -33.72 38.27 -2.58
N CYS A 88 -32.67 37.46 -2.72
CA CYS A 88 -31.79 37.53 -3.88
C CYS A 88 -32.35 36.75 -5.07
N PHE A 89 -32.91 35.57 -4.79
CA PHE A 89 -33.51 34.67 -5.78
C PHE A 89 -35.03 34.70 -5.73
N THR A 90 -35.59 35.91 -5.58
CA THR A 90 -37.02 36.14 -5.65
C THR A 90 -37.29 37.23 -6.68
N VAL A 91 -38.23 36.95 -7.56
CA VAL A 91 -38.69 37.83 -8.63
C VAL A 91 -39.88 38.63 -8.08
N PRO A 92 -39.89 39.97 -8.24
CA PRO A 92 -41.00 40.80 -7.81
C PRO A 92 -42.32 40.35 -8.44
N GLN A 93 -43.40 40.42 -7.66
CA GLN A 93 -44.72 40.00 -8.12
C GLN A 93 -45.14 40.77 -9.38
N GLY A 94 -45.61 40.03 -10.40
CA GLY A 94 -46.01 40.61 -11.69
C GLY A 94 -44.87 40.79 -12.69
N PHE A 95 -43.62 40.48 -12.32
CA PHE A 95 -42.54 40.36 -13.29
C PHE A 95 -42.65 39.02 -14.01
N SER A 96 -42.64 39.08 -15.34
CA SER A 96 -42.59 37.90 -16.20
C SER A 96 -41.53 38.14 -17.26
N LEU A 97 -40.82 37.08 -17.63
CA LEU A 97 -39.95 37.13 -18.79
C LEU A 97 -40.81 37.42 -20.03
N PRO A 98 -40.32 38.27 -20.95
CA PRO A 98 -40.95 38.41 -22.26
C PRO A 98 -41.14 37.02 -22.85
N LYS A 99 -42.37 36.68 -23.23
CA LYS A 99 -42.63 35.41 -23.89
C LYS A 99 -41.76 35.34 -25.13
N ALA A 100 -41.08 34.22 -25.35
CA ALA A 100 -40.33 33.92 -26.57
C ALA A 100 -41.24 33.71 -27.79
N ASP A 101 -42.45 34.26 -27.78
CA ASP A 101 -43.45 34.14 -28.82
C ASP A 101 -43.26 35.28 -29.82
N GLY A 102 -42.32 35.08 -30.74
CA GLY A 102 -42.19 35.86 -31.97
C GLY A 102 -41.01 36.84 -31.98
N PRO A 103 -40.48 37.16 -33.19
CA PRO A 103 -39.32 38.03 -33.33
C PRO A 103 -39.65 39.39 -32.73
N SER A 104 -38.89 39.76 -31.70
CA SER A 104 -38.86 41.11 -31.13
C SER A 104 -38.60 42.10 -32.27
N SER A 105 -39.65 42.81 -32.66
CA SER A 105 -39.68 43.73 -33.81
C SER A 105 -38.85 45.00 -33.60
N ASP A 106 -38.07 45.12 -32.51
CA ASP A 106 -37.28 46.32 -32.22
C ASP A 106 -35.81 46.04 -31.83
N SER A 107 -35.34 44.80 -32.00
CA SER A 107 -33.92 44.47 -31.95
C SER A 107 -33.55 43.52 -33.10
N SER A 108 -33.82 43.94 -34.34
CA SER A 108 -33.31 43.22 -35.50
C SER A 108 -31.79 43.46 -35.61
N LEU A 109 -31.01 42.78 -34.77
CA LEU A 109 -29.74 42.27 -35.26
C LEU A 109 -30.14 41.19 -36.26
N ASP A 110 -30.09 41.58 -37.52
CA ASP A 110 -30.21 40.72 -38.68
C ASP A 110 -29.02 39.73 -38.67
N THR A 111 -29.12 38.73 -37.78
CA THR A 111 -28.18 37.63 -37.65
C THR A 111 -28.45 36.67 -38.81
N ASN A 112 -27.99 37.12 -39.98
CA ASN A 112 -28.03 36.41 -41.25
C ASN A 112 -27.58 34.95 -41.06
N GLY A 113 -28.14 34.02 -41.85
CA GLY A 113 -27.94 32.56 -41.74
C GLY A 113 -26.50 32.02 -41.75
N ILE A 114 -25.49 32.89 -41.87
CA ILE A 114 -24.06 32.61 -41.70
C ILE A 114 -23.69 32.49 -40.20
N GLU A 115 -24.23 33.33 -39.31
CA GLU A 115 -23.95 33.26 -37.86
C GLU A 115 -24.52 31.98 -37.24
N ASN A 116 -25.70 31.52 -37.69
CA ASN A 116 -26.28 30.26 -37.24
C ASN A 116 -25.42 29.05 -37.68
N GLN A 117 -24.87 29.06 -38.90
CA GLN A 117 -23.99 27.97 -39.36
C GLN A 117 -22.65 27.93 -38.60
N GLU A 118 -22.10 29.09 -38.24
CA GLU A 118 -20.89 29.15 -37.42
C GLU A 118 -21.15 28.64 -35.99
N ILE A 119 -22.27 29.03 -35.37
CA ILE A 119 -22.69 28.54 -34.05
C ILE A 119 -22.90 27.03 -34.07
N ASP A 120 -23.59 26.49 -35.09
CA ASP A 120 -23.80 25.05 -35.24
C ASP A 120 -22.47 24.31 -35.38
N SER A 121 -21.55 24.84 -36.18
CA SER A 121 -20.21 24.24 -36.34
C SER A 121 -19.38 24.27 -35.05
N LYS A 122 -19.48 25.34 -34.24
CA LYS A 122 -18.86 25.41 -32.90
C LYS A 122 -19.50 24.44 -31.93
N LEU A 123 -20.83 24.28 -31.99
CA LEU A 123 -21.57 23.36 -31.14
C LEU A 123 -21.17 21.90 -31.43
N ASP A 124 -21.07 21.53 -32.71
CA ASP A 124 -20.62 20.21 -33.12
C ASP A 124 -19.15 19.98 -32.78
N PHE A 125 -18.29 20.99 -32.91
CA PHE A 125 -16.91 20.94 -32.42
C PHE A 125 -16.86 20.66 -30.91
N LEU A 126 -17.65 21.36 -30.10
CA LEU A 126 -17.70 21.15 -28.65
C LEU A 126 -18.27 19.78 -28.27
N ARG A 127 -19.31 19.31 -28.95
CA ARG A 127 -19.87 17.96 -28.76
C ARG A 127 -18.83 16.88 -29.07
N ASN A 128 -18.11 17.04 -30.18
CA ASN A 128 -17.04 16.12 -30.56
C ASN A 128 -15.91 16.14 -29.52
N LYS A 129 -15.51 17.33 -29.04
CA LYS A 129 -14.50 17.48 -27.99
C LYS A 129 -14.96 16.85 -26.67
N LEU A 130 -16.23 17.03 -26.29
CA LEU A 130 -16.79 16.41 -25.09
C LEU A 130 -16.82 14.88 -25.20
N SER A 131 -17.19 14.34 -26.37
CA SER A 131 -17.14 12.90 -26.63
C SER A 131 -15.71 12.36 -26.56
N GLN A 132 -14.74 13.10 -27.09
CA GLN A 132 -13.31 12.78 -27.02
C GLN A 132 -12.82 12.74 -25.56
N VAL A 133 -13.06 13.80 -24.79
CA VAL A 133 -12.70 13.85 -23.35
C VAL A 133 -13.42 12.76 -22.56
N GLY A 134 -14.67 12.44 -22.89
CA GLY A 134 -15.40 11.33 -22.27
C GLY A 134 -14.75 9.97 -22.50
N LYS A 135 -14.21 9.72 -23.70
CA LYS A 135 -13.44 8.49 -23.99
C LYS A 135 -12.13 8.47 -23.22
N GLU A 136 -11.37 9.57 -23.26
CA GLU A 136 -10.10 9.71 -22.54
C GLU A 136 -10.29 9.52 -21.02
N SER A 137 -11.35 10.08 -20.45
CA SER A 137 -11.71 9.88 -19.04
C SER A 137 -12.03 8.41 -18.72
N ALA A 138 -12.78 7.73 -19.60
CA ALA A 138 -13.09 6.32 -19.42
C ALA A 138 -11.83 5.43 -19.49
N ASP A 139 -10.89 5.75 -20.40
CA ASP A 139 -9.63 5.04 -20.52
C ASP A 139 -8.71 5.29 -19.31
N LEU A 140 -8.59 6.54 -18.85
CA LEU A 140 -7.83 6.88 -17.65
C LEU A 140 -8.39 6.17 -16.42
N ASN A 141 -9.72 6.09 -16.27
CA ASN A 141 -10.34 5.38 -15.16
C ASN A 141 -10.05 3.86 -15.21
N ARG A 142 -9.99 3.26 -16.42
CA ARG A 142 -9.56 1.85 -16.56
C ARG A 142 -8.12 1.66 -16.13
N GLU A 143 -7.23 2.58 -16.51
CA GLU A 143 -5.82 2.56 -16.12
C GLU A 143 -5.67 2.70 -14.60
N LEU A 144 -6.40 3.63 -13.98
CA LEU A 144 -6.40 3.82 -12.54
C LEU A 144 -6.82 2.54 -11.80
N GLN A 145 -7.90 1.88 -12.24
CA GLN A 145 -8.31 0.60 -11.65
C GLN A 145 -7.29 -0.53 -11.89
N ALA A 146 -6.54 -0.52 -13.00
CA ALA A 146 -5.49 -1.49 -13.24
C ALA A 146 -4.30 -1.28 -12.29
N LEU A 147 -3.89 -0.02 -12.10
CA LEU A 147 -2.85 0.39 -11.16
C LEU A 147 -3.24 0.07 -9.72
N GLU A 148 -4.50 0.30 -9.33
CA GLU A 148 -4.99 -0.04 -7.99
C GLU A 148 -4.89 -1.55 -7.72
N ARG A 149 -5.32 -2.39 -8.67
CA ARG A 149 -5.16 -3.85 -8.57
C ARG A 149 -3.70 -4.26 -8.47
N GLN A 150 -2.82 -3.64 -9.25
CA GLN A 150 -1.38 -3.90 -9.19
C GLN A 150 -0.79 -3.49 -7.84
N SER A 151 -1.19 -2.34 -7.31
CA SER A 151 -0.78 -1.84 -5.99
C SER A 151 -1.22 -2.80 -4.88
N MET A 152 -2.46 -3.28 -4.91
CA MET A 152 -2.95 -4.28 -3.95
C MET A 152 -2.17 -5.60 -4.02
N LEU A 153 -1.87 -6.09 -5.22
CA LEU A 153 -1.06 -7.30 -5.41
C LEU A 153 0.38 -7.10 -4.91
N SER A 154 0.98 -5.96 -5.23
CA SER A 154 2.31 -5.58 -4.76
C SER A 154 2.35 -5.48 -3.23
N GLY A 155 1.36 -4.82 -2.63
CA GLY A 155 1.20 -4.72 -1.18
C GLY A 155 1.14 -6.11 -0.53
N ARG A 156 0.27 -7.00 -1.04
CA ARG A 156 0.16 -8.38 -0.57
C ARG A 156 1.48 -9.14 -0.69
N SER A 157 2.21 -8.98 -1.79
CA SER A 157 3.52 -9.62 -1.97
C SER A 157 4.57 -9.10 -0.98
N ALA A 158 4.56 -7.80 -0.69
CA ALA A 158 5.43 -7.19 0.31
C ALA A 158 5.09 -7.69 1.73
N THR A 159 3.81 -7.87 2.05
CA THR A 159 3.39 -8.48 3.32
C THR A 159 3.86 -9.92 3.42
N SER A 160 3.64 -10.75 2.38
CA SER A 160 4.10 -12.14 2.37
C SER A 160 5.62 -12.28 2.43
N LEU A 161 6.38 -11.37 1.81
CA LEU A 161 7.84 -11.33 1.93
C LEU A 161 8.29 -10.96 3.34
N THR A 162 7.63 -9.99 3.97
CA THR A 162 7.89 -9.61 5.35
C THR A 162 7.60 -10.77 6.31
N GLU A 163 6.45 -11.44 6.16
CA GLU A 163 6.10 -12.63 6.94
C GLU A 163 7.10 -13.78 6.75
N ALA A 164 7.55 -14.04 5.52
CA ALA A 164 8.57 -15.06 5.26
C ALA A 164 9.92 -14.70 5.88
N LEU A 165 10.29 -13.42 5.90
CA LEU A 165 11.50 -12.93 6.55
C LEU A 165 11.42 -13.09 8.07
N GLU A 166 10.27 -12.77 8.68
CA GLU A 166 10.03 -12.99 10.11
C GLU A 166 10.12 -14.48 10.46
N LEU A 167 9.53 -15.37 9.66
CA LEU A 167 9.64 -16.82 9.84
C LEU A 167 11.09 -17.30 9.73
N TYR A 168 11.86 -16.75 8.79
CA TYR A 168 13.29 -17.07 8.65
C TYR A 168 14.14 -16.56 9.82
N GLN A 169 13.73 -15.45 10.46
CA GLN A 169 14.39 -14.94 11.66
C GLN A 169 13.98 -15.74 12.92
N GLN A 170 12.73 -16.18 13.01
CA GLN A 170 12.22 -16.98 14.13
C GLN A 170 12.70 -18.42 14.10
N GLN A 171 12.76 -19.04 12.92
CA GLN A 171 13.51 -20.26 12.76
C GLN A 171 14.98 -19.84 12.88
N SER A 172 15.67 -20.25 13.94
CA SER A 172 17.11 -19.99 14.09
C SER A 172 17.94 -20.81 13.08
N VAL A 173 17.62 -20.69 11.79
CA VAL A 173 18.23 -21.43 10.68
C VAL A 173 19.72 -21.15 10.66
N ASN A 174 20.14 -19.92 10.99
CA ASN A 174 21.55 -19.57 11.10
C ASN A 174 22.24 -20.30 12.25
N GLU A 175 21.65 -20.34 13.45
CA GLU A 175 22.22 -21.07 14.60
C GLU A 175 22.27 -22.58 14.34
N LYS A 176 21.21 -23.15 13.77
CA LYS A 176 21.16 -24.58 13.40
C LYS A 176 22.16 -24.93 12.30
N PHE A 177 22.39 -24.01 11.36
CA PHE A 177 23.39 -24.20 10.31
C PHE A 177 24.81 -24.09 10.88
N GLU A 178 25.08 -23.13 11.76
CA GLU A 178 26.36 -23.03 12.48
C GLU A 178 26.64 -24.27 13.33
N GLU A 179 25.63 -24.80 14.02
CA GLU A 179 25.75 -26.01 14.80
C GLU A 179 26.01 -27.25 13.93
N LEU A 180 25.37 -27.36 12.77
CA LEU A 180 25.64 -28.41 11.79
C LEU A 180 27.08 -28.33 11.26
N VAL A 181 27.55 -27.12 10.92
CA VAL A 181 28.93 -26.89 10.46
C VAL A 181 29.93 -27.28 11.53
N ARG A 182 29.67 -26.90 12.79
CA ARG A 182 30.51 -27.30 13.93
C ARG A 182 30.54 -28.81 14.10
N THR A 183 29.38 -29.46 14.07
CA THR A 183 29.26 -30.91 14.24
C THR A 183 29.97 -31.68 13.12
N ALA A 184 29.88 -31.19 11.87
CA ALA A 184 30.58 -31.78 10.72
C ALA A 184 32.11 -31.62 10.85
N SER A 185 32.57 -30.47 11.35
CA SER A 185 33.99 -30.23 11.62
C SER A 185 34.52 -31.13 12.74
N ASP A 186 33.76 -31.29 13.82
CA ASP A 186 34.10 -32.20 14.92
C ASP A 186 34.13 -33.66 14.47
N PHE A 187 33.22 -34.06 13.59
CA PHE A 187 33.25 -35.39 12.99
C PHE A 187 34.51 -35.61 12.14
N HIS A 188 34.88 -34.62 11.32
CA HIS A 188 36.08 -34.71 10.47
C HIS A 188 37.35 -34.84 11.29
N THR A 189 37.50 -34.03 12.35
CA THR A 189 38.67 -34.11 13.24
C THR A 189 38.72 -35.45 13.98
N LYS A 190 37.58 -35.96 14.46
CA LYS A 190 37.52 -37.31 15.07
C LYS A 190 37.90 -38.40 14.07
N LEU A 191 37.43 -38.33 12.82
CA LEU A 191 37.79 -39.26 11.75
C LEU A 191 39.30 -39.24 11.45
N GLU A 192 39.91 -38.05 11.35
CA GLU A 192 41.36 -37.91 11.18
C GLU A 192 42.11 -38.54 12.35
N THR A 193 41.72 -38.24 13.61
CA THR A 193 42.38 -38.82 14.78
C THR A 193 42.26 -40.34 14.84
N LEU A 194 41.12 -40.92 14.43
CA LEU A 194 40.94 -42.37 14.35
C LEU A 194 41.85 -42.97 13.28
N THR A 195 41.96 -42.32 12.14
CA THR A 195 42.83 -42.74 11.03
C THR A 195 44.30 -42.70 11.45
N THR A 196 44.74 -41.66 12.14
CA THR A 196 46.10 -41.56 12.70
C THR A 196 46.36 -42.62 13.76
N LYS A 197 45.41 -42.87 14.68
CA LYS A 197 45.52 -43.95 15.68
C LYS A 197 45.63 -45.34 15.06
N MET A 198 44.95 -45.58 13.94
CA MET A 198 45.08 -46.84 13.19
C MET A 198 46.45 -46.96 12.51
N MET A 199 47.04 -45.86 12.02
CA MET A 199 48.40 -45.84 11.46
C MET A 199 49.46 -46.05 12.55
N ASP A 200 49.36 -45.39 13.71
CA ASP A 200 50.28 -45.56 14.84
C ASP A 200 50.22 -46.97 15.46
N ASN A 201 49.02 -47.57 15.58
CA ASN A 201 48.86 -48.94 16.06
C ASN A 201 49.38 -50.00 15.07
N THR A 202 49.71 -49.63 13.83
CA THR A 202 50.28 -50.55 12.83
C THR A 202 51.82 -50.56 12.88
N GLU A 203 52.48 -49.62 13.56
CA GLU A 203 53.95 -49.48 13.58
C GLU A 203 54.69 -50.23 14.71
N HIS A 204 54.00 -50.95 15.62
CA HIS A 204 54.65 -51.80 16.64
C HIS A 204 53.91 -53.14 16.81
N PRO A 205 54.55 -54.33 16.65
CA PRO A 205 55.96 -54.63 16.92
C PRO A 205 56.68 -55.44 15.80
N ARG A 206 57.88 -55.00 15.39
CA ARG A 206 58.82 -55.90 14.69
C ARG A 206 60.27 -55.67 15.13
N ALA A 207 60.62 -56.21 16.29
CA ALA A 207 62.02 -56.40 16.68
C ALA A 207 62.23 -57.70 17.47
N LYS A 208 63.17 -58.51 16.95
CA LYS A 208 63.82 -59.74 17.45
C LYS A 208 63.12 -61.08 17.14
N LYS A 209 63.78 -62.17 16.73
CA LYS A 209 65.00 -62.50 15.95
C LYS A 209 65.04 -64.05 15.89
N SER A 210 64.99 -64.62 14.66
CA SER A 210 65.63 -65.87 14.19
C SER A 210 65.42 -67.23 14.90
N ARG A 211 64.90 -68.26 14.19
CA ARG A 211 65.68 -69.36 13.56
C ARG A 211 64.80 -70.49 12.97
N ILE A 212 65.04 -70.79 11.69
CA ILE A 212 65.13 -72.11 11.00
C ILE A 212 63.97 -73.12 11.15
N SER A 213 63.29 -73.45 10.04
CA SER A 213 63.32 -74.78 9.39
C SER A 213 62.24 -74.91 8.31
N ASN A 214 62.61 -75.50 7.17
CA ASN A 214 61.82 -75.83 5.99
C ASN A 214 60.57 -76.69 6.27
N GLY A 215 59.57 -76.57 5.41
CA GLY A 215 58.50 -77.55 5.21
C GLY A 215 57.19 -76.90 4.81
N GLU A 216 56.60 -77.35 3.71
CA GLU A 216 55.58 -76.66 2.92
C GLU A 216 54.17 -76.60 3.54
N LEU A 217 53.39 -75.67 2.95
CA LEU A 217 51.98 -75.84 2.53
C LEU A 217 50.89 -75.17 3.39
N TYR A 218 50.05 -74.42 2.66
CA TYR A 218 48.71 -73.87 2.95
C TYR A 218 48.59 -72.40 3.40
N ARG A 219 48.39 -71.56 2.37
CA ARG A 219 47.19 -70.72 2.15
C ARG A 219 46.59 -70.06 3.40
N MET A 220 46.86 -68.77 3.58
CA MET A 220 45.89 -67.80 4.08
C MET A 220 46.45 -66.39 3.91
N ASN A 221 45.69 -65.52 3.25
CA ASN A 221 45.39 -64.14 3.67
C ASN A 221 44.79 -63.38 2.48
N ASN A 222 43.46 -63.50 2.33
CA ASN A 222 42.68 -62.42 1.75
C ASN A 222 42.63 -61.31 2.79
N ASP A 223 43.17 -60.16 2.41
CA ASP A 223 42.68 -58.80 2.69
C ASP A 223 41.64 -58.68 3.81
N LYS A 224 42.14 -58.38 5.01
CA LYS A 224 41.38 -57.60 6.00
C LYS A 224 41.92 -56.17 5.99
N GLY A 225 41.57 -55.43 4.96
CA GLY A 225 41.71 -53.98 4.94
C GLY A 225 40.32 -53.35 4.92
N LEU A 226 39.58 -53.45 6.04
CA LEU A 226 38.39 -52.63 6.37
C LEU A 226 37.61 -53.08 7.63
N LEU A 227 37.95 -54.21 8.25
CA LEU A 227 37.15 -54.77 9.36
C LEU A 227 38.03 -55.19 10.55
N SER A 228 38.50 -54.20 11.30
CA SER A 228 38.86 -54.38 12.71
C SER A 228 38.18 -53.35 13.61
N VAL A 229 37.09 -52.73 13.14
CA VAL A 229 36.24 -51.91 13.99
C VAL A 229 35.27 -52.87 14.68
N THR A 230 35.28 -52.88 16.01
CA THR A 230 34.32 -53.68 16.77
C THR A 230 32.94 -53.03 16.65
N MET A 231 31.88 -53.84 16.59
CA MET A 231 30.53 -53.31 16.40
C MET A 231 30.12 -52.41 17.57
N GLU A 232 30.72 -52.65 18.73
CA GLU A 232 30.64 -51.83 19.94
C GLU A 232 31.21 -50.42 19.74
N GLU A 233 32.35 -50.25 19.07
CA GLU A 233 32.97 -48.93 18.82
C GLU A 233 32.15 -48.07 17.84
N LEU A 234 31.52 -48.71 16.85
CA LEU A 234 30.58 -48.01 15.96
C LEU A 234 29.27 -47.66 16.67
N GLN A 235 28.82 -48.52 17.58
CA GLN A 235 27.62 -48.28 18.37
C GLN A 235 27.83 -47.14 19.37
N GLU A 236 29.00 -47.08 20.02
CA GLU A 236 29.39 -45.98 20.92
C GLU A 236 29.46 -44.64 20.17
N LEU A 237 30.05 -44.62 18.96
CA LEU A 237 30.07 -43.41 18.13
C LEU A 237 28.66 -42.97 17.71
N VAL A 238 27.78 -43.92 17.39
CA VAL A 238 26.39 -43.63 16.97
C VAL A 238 25.55 -43.14 18.15
N ASP A 239 25.76 -43.67 19.35
CA ASP A 239 25.01 -43.27 20.54
C ASP A 239 25.49 -41.93 21.10
N ASP A 240 26.78 -41.60 20.99
CA ASP A 240 27.33 -40.27 21.27
C ASP A 240 26.81 -39.19 20.31
N ILE A 241 26.44 -39.56 19.07
CA ILE A 241 25.85 -38.63 18.09
C ILE A 241 24.35 -38.42 18.35
N LYS A 242 23.66 -39.36 19.00
CA LYS A 242 22.25 -39.19 19.37
C LYS A 242 22.07 -38.26 20.57
N THR A 243 23.01 -38.26 21.51
CA THR A 243 22.98 -37.42 22.72
C THR A 243 23.31 -35.95 22.47
N LEU A 244 23.84 -35.60 21.29
CA LEU A 244 24.08 -34.22 20.83
C LEU A 244 22.89 -33.59 20.09
N ARG A 245 21.75 -34.29 20.00
CA ARG A 245 20.54 -33.86 19.26
C ARG A 245 19.40 -33.37 20.17
N ASP A 246 19.55 -33.52 21.48
CA ASP A 246 18.63 -33.00 22.52
C ASP A 246 19.21 -31.72 23.13
#